data_AF-A0A0S3U8L3-F1
#
_entry.id   AF-A0A0S3U8L3-F1
#
_cell.length_a   1.000
_cell.length_b   1.000
_cell.length_c   1.000
_cell.angle_alpha   90.00
_cell.angle_beta   90.00
_cell.angle_gamma   90.00
#
_symmetry.space_group_name_H-M   'P 1'
#
loop_
_entity.id
_entity.type
_entity.pdbx_description
1 polymer ?
#
loop_
_entity_poly.entity_id
_entity_poly.type
_entity_poly.pdbx_seq_one_letter_code
_entity_poly.pdbx_strand_id
1 'polypeptide(L)'
;MIVVMKVGSPEAEIARLTEEFTSWGLSPEKIVGKHKVVIGLVGETAAMDPLQIQESSSWIEQVLRVEQPFKRASREYRHGEASEVPVSTPNGVVYIGEHHPIVTVAGPCSVENEEMIIETARRVKTAGAQFLRGGAYKPRTSPYAFQGHGESALGLLAAAREATGLGIITELMDAADLELLAEVADVIQIGARNMQNFSLLKKVGAQDKPILLKRGMAATIEDWLMAAEYILAAGNPNVILCERGIRTFDRQYARNTLDLSAIPVLRTLTHLPIMIDPSHGTGRAEYVPAMAMASIAAGTDSLMIEVHPNPKKALSDGPQSLTPDAFDELMKQLAIVGKPLGRWTEQRQPVGV
;
A
#
# COMPACT_ATOMS: atom_id res chain seq x y z
N MET A 1 -17.80 -13.65 -17.04
CA MET A 1 -17.80 -12.40 -17.85
C MET A 1 -19.10 -12.26 -18.64
N ILE A 2 -19.37 -11.10 -19.23
CA ILE A 2 -20.52 -10.85 -20.13
C ILE A 2 -20.01 -10.31 -21.46
N VAL A 3 -20.28 -11.01 -22.56
CA VAL A 3 -19.98 -10.57 -23.92
C VAL A 3 -21.25 -9.99 -24.54
N VAL A 4 -21.20 -8.74 -24.99
CA VAL A 4 -22.33 -8.08 -25.65
C VAL A 4 -22.06 -8.02 -27.14
N MET A 5 -22.95 -8.61 -27.93
CA MET A 5 -22.88 -8.62 -29.39
C MET A 5 -23.47 -7.34 -29.97
N LYS A 6 -22.95 -6.92 -31.13
CA LYS A 6 -23.50 -5.81 -31.92
C LYS A 6 -24.92 -6.13 -32.40
N VAL A 7 -25.70 -5.09 -32.68
CA VAL A 7 -27.04 -5.25 -33.27
C VAL A 7 -26.92 -5.91 -34.64
N GLY A 8 -27.70 -6.97 -34.89
CA GLY A 8 -27.70 -7.69 -36.16
C GLY A 8 -26.57 -8.72 -36.33
N SER A 9 -25.87 -9.09 -35.25
CA SER A 9 -24.87 -10.16 -35.29
C SER A 9 -25.42 -11.46 -35.91
N PRO A 10 -24.73 -12.06 -36.91
CA PRO A 10 -25.16 -13.29 -37.54
C PRO A 10 -25.24 -14.45 -36.54
N GLU A 11 -26.29 -15.29 -36.66
CA GLU A 11 -26.45 -16.47 -35.79
C GLU A 11 -25.27 -17.44 -35.90
N ALA A 12 -24.70 -17.60 -37.10
CA ALA A 12 -23.52 -18.43 -37.32
C ALA A 12 -22.31 -17.94 -36.52
N GLU A 13 -22.14 -16.62 -36.40
CA GLU A 13 -21.04 -16.05 -35.62
C GLU A 13 -21.25 -16.22 -34.13
N ILE A 14 -22.49 -16.04 -33.67
CA ILE A 14 -22.86 -16.28 -32.25
C ILE A 14 -22.60 -17.76 -31.90
N ALA A 15 -22.96 -18.69 -32.78
CA ALA A 15 -22.70 -20.12 -32.60
C ALA A 15 -21.19 -20.42 -32.56
N ARG A 16 -20.42 -19.86 -33.49
CA ARG A 16 -18.96 -19.99 -33.54
C ARG A 16 -18.30 -19.53 -32.24
N LEU A 17 -18.66 -18.34 -31.75
CA LEU A 17 -18.14 -17.79 -30.49
C LEU A 17 -18.53 -18.64 -29.28
N THR A 18 -19.76 -19.16 -29.25
CA THR A 18 -20.23 -20.06 -28.19
C THR A 18 -19.38 -21.34 -28.16
N GLU A 19 -19.08 -21.93 -29.31
CA GLU A 19 -18.23 -23.11 -29.40
C GLU A 19 -16.77 -22.81 -29.01
N GLU A 20 -16.23 -21.67 -29.46
CA GLU A 20 -14.89 -21.20 -29.08
C GLU A 20 -14.76 -21.02 -27.56
N PHE A 21 -15.71 -20.33 -26.93
CA PHE A 21 -15.72 -20.16 -25.47
C PHE A 21 -15.86 -21.50 -24.73
N THR A 22 -16.63 -22.44 -25.28
CA THR A 22 -16.73 -23.80 -24.72
C THR A 22 -15.38 -24.52 -24.80
N SER A 23 -14.64 -24.35 -25.91
CA SER A 23 -13.30 -24.93 -26.07
C SER A 23 -12.27 -24.38 -25.08
N TRP A 24 -12.50 -23.19 -24.52
CA TRP A 24 -11.68 -22.60 -23.46
C TRP A 24 -12.04 -23.13 -22.06
N GLY A 25 -12.97 -24.09 -21.96
CA GLY A 25 -13.43 -24.67 -20.70
C GLY A 25 -14.50 -23.84 -19.99
N LEU A 26 -15.13 -22.89 -20.69
CA LEU A 26 -16.21 -22.07 -20.15
C LEU A 26 -17.58 -22.66 -20.50
N SER A 27 -18.61 -22.25 -19.77
CA SER A 27 -20.01 -22.55 -20.05
C SER A 27 -20.70 -21.26 -20.54
N PRO A 28 -20.79 -21.03 -21.86
CA PRO A 28 -21.44 -19.84 -22.41
C PRO A 28 -22.97 -19.96 -22.35
N GLU A 29 -23.62 -18.98 -21.73
CA GLU A 29 -25.07 -18.84 -21.66
C GLU A 29 -25.56 -17.70 -22.54
N LYS A 30 -26.32 -18.04 -23.58
CA LYS A 30 -26.83 -17.06 -24.55
C LYS A 30 -28.18 -16.49 -24.09
N ILE A 31 -28.28 -15.16 -24.06
CA ILE A 31 -29.51 -14.40 -23.83
C ILE A 31 -29.81 -13.59 -25.10
N VAL A 32 -30.91 -13.92 -25.78
CA VAL A 32 -31.37 -13.21 -26.98
C VAL A 32 -32.39 -12.15 -26.57
N GLY A 33 -31.95 -10.90 -26.49
CA GLY A 33 -32.83 -9.76 -26.23
C GLY A 33 -33.49 -9.25 -27.51
N LYS A 34 -34.46 -8.34 -27.35
CA LYS A 34 -35.19 -7.70 -28.47
C LYS A 34 -34.27 -6.97 -29.46
N HIS A 35 -33.13 -6.46 -29.00
CA HIS A 35 -32.23 -5.62 -29.79
C HIS A 35 -30.79 -6.11 -29.83
N LYS A 36 -30.35 -6.89 -28.83
CA LYS A 36 -28.97 -7.39 -28.72
C LYS A 36 -28.95 -8.82 -28.21
N VAL A 37 -27.90 -9.54 -28.58
CA VAL A 37 -27.56 -10.84 -27.99
C VAL A 37 -26.45 -10.62 -26.97
N VAL A 38 -26.60 -11.25 -25.81
CA VAL A 38 -25.61 -11.25 -24.74
C VAL A 38 -25.20 -12.70 -24.49
N ILE A 39 -23.91 -12.93 -24.26
CA ILE A 39 -23.36 -14.24 -23.91
C ILE A 39 -22.72 -14.10 -22.52
N GLY A 40 -23.32 -14.70 -21.51
CA GLY A 40 -22.71 -14.86 -20.19
C GLY A 40 -21.66 -15.96 -20.26
N LEU A 41 -20.44 -15.69 -19.80
CA LEU A 41 -19.37 -16.68 -19.70
C LEU A 41 -19.25 -17.12 -18.24
N VAL A 42 -19.69 -18.36 -17.95
CA VAL A 42 -19.65 -18.98 -16.63
C VAL A 42 -18.43 -19.90 -16.55
N GLY A 43 -17.62 -19.77 -15.50
CA GLY A 43 -16.36 -20.51 -15.32
C GLY A 43 -15.23 -19.63 -14.80
N GLU A 44 -14.01 -20.15 -14.78
CA GLU A 44 -12.81 -19.40 -14.36
C GLU A 44 -12.44 -18.37 -15.42
N THR A 45 -12.82 -17.10 -15.17
CA THR A 45 -12.60 -16.00 -16.12
C THR A 45 -11.62 -14.94 -15.60
N ALA A 46 -11.05 -15.10 -14.40
CA ALA A 46 -10.19 -14.07 -13.80
C ALA A 46 -8.97 -13.75 -14.68
N ALA A 47 -8.33 -14.77 -15.24
CA ALA A 47 -7.11 -14.64 -16.05
C ALA A 47 -7.34 -14.18 -17.50
N MET A 48 -8.58 -14.09 -17.97
CA MET A 48 -8.87 -13.73 -19.37
C MET A 48 -8.85 -12.22 -19.59
N ASP A 49 -8.40 -11.73 -20.73
CA ASP A 49 -8.43 -10.30 -21.08
C ASP A 49 -9.72 -9.94 -21.85
N PRO A 50 -10.58 -9.03 -21.33
CA PRO A 50 -11.77 -8.57 -22.04
C PRO A 50 -11.50 -8.02 -23.45
N LEU A 51 -10.38 -7.33 -23.66
CA LEU A 51 -10.04 -6.77 -24.98
C LEU A 51 -9.67 -7.88 -25.97
N GLN A 52 -8.91 -8.88 -25.54
CA GLN A 52 -8.59 -10.03 -26.39
C GLN A 52 -9.86 -10.80 -26.79
N ILE A 53 -10.78 -11.00 -25.84
CA ILE A 53 -12.09 -11.61 -26.15
C ILE A 53 -12.86 -10.72 -27.11
N GLN A 54 -12.88 -9.40 -26.91
CA GLN A 54 -13.55 -8.47 -27.80
C GLN A 54 -12.96 -8.47 -29.22
N GLU A 55 -11.64 -8.63 -29.37
CA GLU A 55 -10.96 -8.70 -30.67
C GLU A 55 -11.14 -10.02 -31.40
N SER A 56 -11.57 -11.09 -30.71
CA SER A 56 -11.85 -12.40 -31.32
C SER A 56 -12.97 -12.36 -32.39
N SER A 57 -13.78 -11.30 -32.40
CA SER A 57 -14.79 -11.09 -33.42
C SER A 57 -15.15 -9.61 -33.58
N SER A 58 -15.23 -9.16 -34.84
CA SER A 58 -15.73 -7.82 -35.16
C SER A 58 -17.20 -7.61 -34.80
N TRP A 59 -17.94 -8.68 -34.47
CA TRP A 59 -19.32 -8.65 -34.01
C TRP A 59 -19.49 -8.49 -32.51
N ILE A 60 -18.42 -8.59 -31.73
CA ILE A 60 -18.46 -8.27 -30.31
C ILE A 60 -18.40 -6.74 -30.17
N GLU A 61 -19.33 -6.19 -29.40
CA GLU A 61 -19.40 -4.75 -29.13
C GLU A 61 -18.58 -4.38 -27.91
N GLN A 62 -18.70 -5.17 -26.85
CA GLN A 62 -18.01 -4.97 -25.58
C GLN A 62 -17.97 -6.26 -24.77
N VAL A 63 -16.97 -6.38 -23.91
CA VAL A 63 -16.85 -7.47 -22.92
C VAL A 63 -16.75 -6.85 -21.53
N LEU A 64 -17.60 -7.30 -20.62
CA LEU A 64 -17.70 -6.81 -19.25
C LEU A 64 -17.26 -7.91 -18.26
N ARG A 65 -16.46 -7.54 -17.26
CA ARG A 65 -16.18 -8.42 -16.12
C ARG A 65 -17.36 -8.42 -15.17
N VAL A 66 -17.64 -9.60 -14.62
CA VAL A 66 -18.59 -9.78 -13.51
C VAL A 66 -17.83 -9.92 -12.21
N GLU A 67 -16.76 -10.71 -12.21
CA GLU A 67 -15.85 -10.89 -11.08
C GLU A 67 -14.71 -9.88 -11.11
N GLN A 68 -14.24 -9.50 -9.92
CA GLN A 68 -13.07 -8.65 -9.75
C GLN A 68 -11.79 -9.43 -10.12
N PRO A 69 -10.81 -8.81 -10.80
CA PRO A 69 -9.61 -9.51 -11.26
C PRO A 69 -8.63 -9.89 -10.12
N PHE A 70 -8.76 -9.27 -8.94
CA PHE A 70 -7.89 -9.48 -7.76
C PHE A 70 -8.55 -10.40 -6.72
N LYS A 71 -8.59 -11.71 -6.99
CA LYS A 71 -9.33 -12.67 -6.15
C LYS A 71 -8.82 -12.73 -4.72
N ARG A 72 -7.54 -13.04 -4.48
CA ARG A 72 -6.98 -13.23 -3.13
C ARG A 72 -6.97 -11.95 -2.31
N ALA A 73 -6.83 -10.78 -2.94
CA ALA A 73 -6.90 -9.49 -2.26
C ALA A 73 -8.33 -9.05 -1.95
N SER A 74 -9.33 -9.62 -2.62
CA SER A 74 -10.73 -9.20 -2.48
C SER A 74 -11.29 -9.51 -1.09
N ARG A 75 -12.13 -8.61 -0.54
CA ARG A 75 -12.82 -8.83 0.73
C ARG A 75 -13.76 -10.05 0.65
N GLU A 76 -14.29 -10.33 -0.53
CA GLU A 76 -15.11 -11.51 -0.83
C GLU A 76 -14.36 -12.83 -0.59
N TYR A 77 -13.07 -12.90 -0.96
CA TYR A 77 -12.23 -14.08 -0.71
C TYR A 77 -12.06 -14.41 0.78
N ARG A 78 -12.25 -13.41 1.66
CA ARG A 78 -12.27 -13.57 3.12
C ARG A 78 -13.68 -13.51 3.70
N HIS A 79 -14.71 -13.80 2.90
CA HIS A 79 -16.11 -13.84 3.32
C HIS A 79 -16.61 -12.54 3.99
N GLY A 80 -16.09 -11.38 3.57
CA GLY A 80 -16.45 -10.10 4.16
C GLY A 80 -15.58 -9.68 5.35
N GLU A 81 -14.70 -10.55 5.85
CA GLU A 81 -13.87 -10.27 7.03
C GLU A 81 -12.59 -9.51 6.69
N ALA A 82 -12.22 -8.58 7.57
CA ALA A 82 -10.93 -7.90 7.48
C ALA A 82 -9.77 -8.86 7.83
N SER A 83 -8.59 -8.59 7.28
CA SER A 83 -7.35 -9.23 7.69
C SER A 83 -6.58 -8.34 8.66
N GLU A 84 -5.70 -8.97 9.42
CA GLU A 84 -4.74 -8.32 10.29
C GLU A 84 -3.34 -8.81 9.92
N VAL A 85 -2.36 -7.93 10.03
CA VAL A 85 -0.95 -8.26 9.78
C VAL A 85 -0.19 -8.20 11.10
N PRO A 86 0.21 -9.35 11.67
CA PRO A 86 1.05 -9.40 12.84
C PRO A 86 2.51 -9.10 12.46
N VAL A 87 3.14 -8.19 13.19
CA VAL A 87 4.54 -7.83 12.99
C VAL A 87 5.29 -8.01 14.31
N SER A 88 6.22 -8.95 14.34
CA SER A 88 7.08 -9.19 15.51
C SER A 88 8.11 -8.06 15.64
N THR A 89 8.09 -7.37 16.76
CA THR A 89 9.09 -6.35 17.13
C THR A 89 9.81 -6.76 18.41
N PRO A 90 10.95 -6.13 18.77
CA PRO A 90 11.58 -6.37 20.08
C PRO A 90 10.66 -6.10 21.28
N ASN A 91 9.66 -5.23 21.13
CA ASN A 91 8.68 -4.91 22.18
C ASN A 91 7.43 -5.82 22.16
N GLY A 92 7.41 -6.86 21.32
CA GLY A 92 6.28 -7.77 21.14
C GLY A 92 5.62 -7.66 19.77
N VAL A 93 4.53 -8.39 19.58
CA VAL A 93 3.78 -8.40 18.32
C VAL A 93 2.87 -7.18 18.23
N VAL A 94 2.98 -6.43 17.14
CA VAL A 94 2.08 -5.32 16.81
C VAL A 94 1.18 -5.77 15.65
N TYR A 95 -0.13 -5.61 15.81
CA TYR A 95 -1.11 -5.96 14.78
C TYR A 95 -1.56 -4.71 14.02
N ILE A 96 -1.50 -4.76 12.70
CA ILE A 96 -1.99 -3.69 11.81
C ILE A 96 -3.29 -4.19 11.15
N GLY A 97 -4.42 -3.53 11.39
CA GLY A 97 -5.72 -3.93 10.81
C GLY A 97 -6.96 -3.21 11.37
N GLU A 98 -8.12 -3.51 10.78
CA GLU A 98 -9.42 -2.83 11.01
C GLU A 98 -9.98 -2.95 12.42
N HIS A 99 -9.47 -3.88 13.22
CA HIS A 99 -9.93 -4.11 14.60
C HIS A 99 -8.88 -3.79 15.66
N HIS A 100 -7.74 -3.22 15.27
CA HIS A 100 -6.63 -2.86 16.16
C HIS A 100 -6.45 -1.35 16.34
N PRO A 101 -5.86 -0.87 17.44
CA PRO A 101 -5.47 0.53 17.57
C PRO A 101 -4.60 1.00 16.38
N ILE A 102 -4.73 2.27 16.01
CA ILE A 102 -3.93 2.89 14.95
C ILE A 102 -2.45 2.71 15.25
N VAL A 103 -1.73 2.16 14.27
CA VAL A 103 -0.28 2.02 14.32
C VAL A 103 0.38 3.25 13.72
N THR A 104 1.31 3.86 14.44
CA THR A 104 2.09 4.99 13.94
C THR A 104 3.52 4.55 13.62
N VAL A 105 3.91 4.82 12.39
CA VAL A 105 5.26 4.63 11.87
C VAL A 105 5.87 6.01 11.67
N ALA A 106 7.02 6.28 12.27
CA ALA A 106 7.67 7.58 12.16
C ALA A 106 9.18 7.46 12.06
N GLY A 107 9.82 8.43 11.42
CA GLY A 107 11.28 8.45 11.26
C GLY A 107 11.71 9.22 10.01
N PRO A 108 13.01 9.32 9.76
CA PRO A 108 13.52 10.19 8.71
C PRO A 108 13.24 9.64 7.31
N CYS A 109 13.37 10.52 6.31
CA CYS A 109 13.26 10.10 4.93
C CYS A 109 14.40 9.14 4.53
N SER A 110 15.62 9.51 4.89
CA SER A 110 16.84 8.72 4.68
C SER A 110 17.59 8.55 5.99
N VAL A 111 18.33 7.46 6.12
CA VAL A 111 19.27 7.27 7.23
C VAL A 111 20.56 8.02 6.87
N GLU A 112 20.96 8.99 7.69
CA GLU A 112 22.09 9.89 7.38
C GLU A 112 23.33 9.61 8.24
N ASN A 113 23.14 9.28 9.52
CA ASN A 113 24.20 8.87 10.45
C ASN A 113 23.58 8.26 11.72
N GLU A 114 24.42 7.66 12.56
CA GLU A 114 24.03 6.96 13.78
C GLU A 114 23.37 7.87 14.82
N GLU A 115 23.98 9.03 15.11
CA GLU A 115 23.48 9.97 16.11
C GLU A 115 22.05 10.42 15.75
N MET A 116 21.85 10.85 14.51
CA MET A 116 20.57 11.31 13.99
C MET A 116 19.50 10.22 14.05
N ILE A 117 19.79 9.00 13.57
CA ILE A 117 18.78 7.95 13.50
C ILE A 117 18.38 7.47 14.89
N ILE A 118 19.33 7.34 15.82
CA ILE A 118 19.07 6.93 17.19
C ILE A 118 18.32 8.03 17.96
N GLU A 119 18.72 9.29 17.81
CA GLU A 119 18.00 10.42 18.41
C GLU A 119 16.54 10.45 17.92
N THR A 120 16.34 10.35 16.61
CA THR A 120 15.01 10.34 16.01
C THR A 120 14.19 9.16 16.53
N ALA A 121 14.76 7.96 16.57
CA ALA A 121 14.09 6.76 17.07
C ALA A 121 13.63 6.91 18.52
N ARG A 122 14.49 7.48 19.39
CA ARG A 122 14.12 7.74 20.80
C ARG A 122 12.99 8.76 20.90
N ARG A 123 13.05 9.84 20.12
CA ARG A 123 12.01 10.89 20.12
C ARG A 123 10.66 10.33 19.65
N VAL A 124 10.62 9.64 18.50
CA VAL A 124 9.36 9.11 17.97
C VAL A 124 8.79 7.98 18.82
N LYS A 125 9.63 7.14 19.44
CA LYS A 125 9.19 6.15 20.43
C LYS A 125 8.52 6.81 21.62
N THR A 126 9.16 7.84 22.19
CA THR A 126 8.64 8.57 23.35
C THR A 126 7.28 9.20 23.04
N ALA A 127 7.08 9.67 21.80
CA ALA A 127 5.80 10.20 21.34
C ALA A 127 4.73 9.12 21.11
N GLY A 128 5.13 7.86 20.93
CA GLY A 128 4.22 6.72 20.77
C GLY A 128 4.30 5.93 19.48
N ALA A 129 5.25 6.22 18.59
CA ALA A 129 5.43 5.41 17.41
C ALA A 129 5.79 3.97 17.81
N GLN A 130 5.24 2.99 17.09
CA GLN A 130 5.57 1.57 17.28
C GLN A 130 6.67 1.10 16.32
N PHE A 131 6.86 1.83 15.22
CA PHE A 131 7.84 1.53 14.20
C PHE A 131 8.69 2.75 13.85
N LEU A 132 9.96 2.49 13.59
CA LEU A 132 10.88 3.40 12.94
C LEU A 132 10.88 3.15 11.44
N ARG A 133 10.69 4.19 10.65
CA ARG A 133 10.98 4.16 9.22
C ARG A 133 12.31 4.84 8.89
N GLY A 134 13.00 4.37 7.85
CA GLY A 134 14.19 5.04 7.33
C GLY A 134 14.67 4.42 6.03
N GLY A 135 14.91 5.23 5.00
CA GLY A 135 15.40 4.73 3.72
C GLY A 135 16.91 4.52 3.76
N ALA A 136 17.36 3.26 3.69
CA ALA A 136 18.77 2.91 3.49
C ALA A 136 19.22 3.16 2.03
N TYR A 137 18.31 2.89 1.09
CA TYR A 137 18.44 3.12 -0.35
C TYR A 137 17.41 4.15 -0.81
N LYS A 138 17.76 5.05 -1.75
CA LYS A 138 16.86 6.13 -2.19
C LYS A 138 16.58 6.12 -3.69
N PRO A 139 15.31 5.97 -4.13
CA PRO A 139 14.92 6.14 -5.51
C PRO A 139 14.89 7.63 -5.89
N ARG A 140 15.95 8.13 -6.52
CA ARG A 140 16.04 9.54 -6.93
C ARG A 140 15.84 9.71 -8.43
N THR A 141 15.09 10.74 -8.80
CA THR A 141 14.93 11.14 -10.20
C THR A 141 16.23 11.68 -10.80
N SER A 142 17.03 12.38 -10.00
CA SER A 142 18.36 12.86 -10.41
C SER A 142 19.45 11.91 -9.90
N PRO A 143 20.39 11.47 -10.75
CA PRO A 143 21.52 10.63 -10.32
C PRO A 143 22.51 11.39 -9.41
N TYR A 144 22.47 12.73 -9.39
CA TYR A 144 23.35 13.56 -8.57
C TYR A 144 22.83 13.80 -7.16
N ALA A 145 21.61 13.37 -6.87
CA ALA A 145 21.04 13.49 -5.53
C ALA A 145 21.59 12.40 -4.61
N PHE A 146 21.50 12.60 -3.29
CA PHE A 146 21.87 11.58 -2.30
C PHE A 146 21.09 10.28 -2.54
N GLN A 147 21.83 9.17 -2.74
CA GLN A 147 21.30 7.85 -3.10
C GLN A 147 21.02 6.95 -1.88
N GLY A 148 21.33 7.42 -0.67
CA GLY A 148 21.37 6.59 0.53
C GLY A 148 22.77 6.05 0.80
N HIS A 149 22.98 5.52 2.01
CA HIS A 149 24.23 4.85 2.40
C HIS A 149 24.21 3.33 2.14
N GLY A 150 23.14 2.82 1.50
CA GLY A 150 22.99 1.41 1.13
C GLY A 150 23.08 0.49 2.34
N GLU A 151 23.78 -0.63 2.20
CA GLU A 151 24.01 -1.62 3.25
C GLU A 151 24.49 -1.02 4.58
N SER A 152 25.37 -0.02 4.55
CA SER A 152 25.87 0.61 5.81
C SER A 152 24.76 1.30 6.61
N ALA A 153 23.70 1.79 5.96
CA ALA A 153 22.53 2.33 6.66
C ALA A 153 21.64 1.26 7.31
N LEU A 154 21.71 -0.01 6.87
CA LEU A 154 20.98 -1.10 7.52
C LEU A 154 21.53 -1.36 8.92
N GLY A 155 22.86 -1.32 9.09
CA GLY A 155 23.51 -1.40 10.41
C GLY A 155 23.06 -0.27 11.36
N LEU A 156 22.88 0.94 10.83
CA LEU A 156 22.39 2.08 11.60
C LEU A 156 20.93 1.92 12.04
N LEU A 157 20.08 1.34 11.19
CA LEU A 157 18.70 0.99 11.56
C LEU A 157 18.66 -0.12 12.63
N ALA A 158 19.55 -1.11 12.53
CA ALA A 158 19.68 -2.15 13.54
C ALA A 158 20.12 -1.56 14.89
N ALA A 159 21.06 -0.62 14.91
CA ALA A 159 21.47 0.08 16.13
C ALA A 159 20.31 0.89 16.75
N ALA A 160 19.51 1.57 15.92
CA ALA A 160 18.32 2.28 16.40
C ALA A 160 17.23 1.33 16.94
N ARG A 161 17.05 0.17 16.31
CA ARG A 161 16.19 -0.92 16.79
C ARG A 161 16.66 -1.42 18.15
N GLU A 162 17.94 -1.68 18.34
CA GLU A 162 18.47 -2.12 19.65
C GLU A 162 18.27 -1.06 20.73
N ALA A 163 18.52 0.21 20.40
CA ALA A 163 18.39 1.32 21.35
C ALA A 163 16.95 1.62 21.79
N THR A 164 15.93 1.17 21.03
CA THR A 164 14.54 1.60 21.23
C THR A 164 13.52 0.46 21.23
N GLY A 165 13.84 -0.70 20.68
CA GLY A 165 12.91 -1.79 20.43
C GLY A 165 11.80 -1.48 19.41
N LEU A 166 11.86 -0.35 18.70
CA LEU A 166 10.92 -0.07 17.61
C LEU A 166 11.09 -1.09 16.50
N GLY A 167 9.98 -1.51 15.88
CA GLY A 167 10.07 -2.30 14.66
C GLY A 167 10.62 -1.47 13.50
N ILE A 168 11.31 -2.08 12.54
CA ILE A 168 11.91 -1.38 11.39
C ILE A 168 11.09 -1.56 10.12
N ILE A 169 10.72 -0.45 9.49
CA ILE A 169 10.17 -0.42 8.12
C ILE A 169 11.18 0.28 7.19
N THR A 170 11.72 -0.44 6.21
CA THR A 170 12.68 0.10 5.24
C THR A 170 12.36 -0.35 3.83
N GLU A 171 12.74 0.47 2.85
CA GLU A 171 12.40 0.28 1.43
C GLU A 171 13.40 -0.61 0.71
N LEU A 172 12.86 -1.62 0.03
CA LEU A 172 13.62 -2.45 -0.90
C LEU A 172 13.54 -1.85 -2.31
N MET A 173 14.71 -1.57 -2.87
CA MET A 173 14.85 -0.96 -4.18
C MET A 173 15.11 -1.97 -5.30
N ASP A 174 16.01 -2.91 -5.05
CA ASP A 174 16.38 -3.98 -5.96
C ASP A 174 16.19 -5.34 -5.27
N ALA A 175 15.92 -6.38 -6.06
CA ALA A 175 15.80 -7.73 -5.55
C ALA A 175 17.14 -8.29 -5.03
N ALA A 176 18.27 -7.78 -5.47
CA ALA A 176 19.60 -8.21 -5.02
C ALA A 176 19.84 -7.89 -3.53
N ASP A 177 19.22 -6.84 -3.00
CA ASP A 177 19.36 -6.41 -1.60
C ASP A 177 18.38 -7.12 -0.65
N LEU A 178 17.53 -8.02 -1.16
CA LEU A 178 16.39 -8.56 -0.40
C LEU A 178 16.82 -9.32 0.85
N GLU A 179 17.79 -10.22 0.73
CA GLU A 179 18.24 -11.07 1.84
C GLU A 179 18.79 -10.22 3.00
N LEU A 180 19.75 -9.35 2.68
CA LEU A 180 20.37 -8.46 3.64
C LEU A 180 19.36 -7.49 4.28
N LEU A 181 18.44 -6.92 3.50
CA LEU A 181 17.41 -6.02 4.02
C LEU A 181 16.45 -6.76 4.96
N ALA A 182 16.10 -8.02 4.65
CA ALA A 182 15.17 -8.82 5.45
C ALA A 182 15.72 -9.21 6.84
N GLU A 183 17.04 -9.20 7.02
CA GLU A 183 17.67 -9.40 8.34
C GLU A 183 17.36 -8.25 9.30
N VAL A 184 17.23 -7.03 8.79
CA VAL A 184 17.01 -5.82 9.59
C VAL A 184 15.54 -5.38 9.59
N ALA A 185 14.85 -5.50 8.46
CA ALA A 185 13.48 -5.06 8.30
C ALA A 185 12.51 -6.01 9.02
N ASP A 186 11.63 -5.45 9.86
CA ASP A 186 10.47 -6.17 10.38
C ASP A 186 9.29 -6.08 9.38
N VAL A 187 9.23 -5.02 8.56
CA VAL A 187 8.34 -4.88 7.40
C VAL A 187 9.13 -4.38 6.19
N ILE A 188 8.99 -5.06 5.05
CA ILE A 188 9.65 -4.67 3.79
C ILE A 188 8.73 -3.71 3.04
N GLN A 189 9.19 -2.48 2.78
CA GLN A 189 8.44 -1.51 1.98
C GLN A 189 8.77 -1.66 0.48
N ILE A 190 7.73 -1.74 -0.35
CA ILE A 190 7.81 -1.52 -1.79
C ILE A 190 7.33 -0.11 -2.09
N GLY A 191 8.24 0.75 -2.54
CA GLY A 191 7.93 2.13 -2.86
C GLY A 191 7.04 2.29 -4.09
N ALA A 192 6.39 3.45 -4.20
CA ALA A 192 5.44 3.77 -5.27
C ALA A 192 6.00 3.60 -6.69
N ARG A 193 7.31 3.74 -6.89
CA ARG A 193 7.96 3.54 -8.20
C ARG A 193 8.13 2.07 -8.58
N ASN A 194 8.17 1.19 -7.59
CA ASN A 194 8.28 -0.25 -7.74
C ASN A 194 6.93 -0.98 -7.60
N MET A 195 5.80 -0.25 -7.44
CA MET A 195 4.47 -0.87 -7.28
C MET A 195 4.13 -1.85 -8.41
N GLN A 196 4.56 -1.60 -9.64
CA GLN A 196 4.34 -2.49 -10.80
C GLN A 196 5.63 -3.22 -11.23
N ASN A 197 6.65 -3.27 -10.38
CA ASN A 197 7.82 -4.11 -10.60
C ASN A 197 7.45 -5.57 -10.24
N PHE A 198 6.68 -6.23 -11.10
CA PHE A 198 6.10 -7.56 -10.82
C PHE A 198 7.16 -8.63 -10.52
N SER A 199 8.35 -8.52 -11.13
CA SER A 199 9.48 -9.39 -10.81
C SER A 199 9.94 -9.24 -9.37
N LEU A 200 9.99 -8.00 -8.85
CA LEU A 200 10.28 -7.73 -7.44
C LEU A 200 9.13 -8.20 -6.54
N LEU A 201 7.87 -7.92 -6.91
CA LEU A 201 6.69 -8.30 -6.13
C LEU A 201 6.60 -9.81 -5.90
N LYS A 202 6.88 -10.63 -6.93
CA LYS A 202 6.92 -12.09 -6.81
C LYS A 202 8.01 -12.57 -5.84
N LYS A 203 9.19 -11.94 -5.87
CA LYS A 203 10.30 -12.30 -4.98
C LYS A 203 10.02 -11.95 -3.53
N VAL A 204 9.47 -10.76 -3.26
CA VAL A 204 9.11 -10.37 -1.88
C VAL A 204 7.88 -11.14 -1.37
N GLY A 205 6.95 -11.51 -2.24
CA GLY A 205 5.82 -12.37 -1.89
C GLY A 205 6.18 -13.83 -1.63
N ALA A 206 7.42 -14.25 -1.92
CA ALA A 206 7.97 -15.54 -1.53
C ALA A 206 8.68 -15.51 -0.17
N GLN A 207 8.70 -14.36 0.51
CA GLN A 207 9.26 -14.20 1.86
C GLN A 207 8.14 -14.24 2.91
N ASP A 208 8.48 -14.59 4.16
CA ASP A 208 7.52 -14.58 5.28
C ASP A 208 7.32 -13.19 5.92
N LYS A 209 8.18 -12.22 5.58
CA LYS A 209 8.14 -10.88 6.14
C LYS A 209 6.91 -10.10 5.62
N PRO A 210 6.21 -9.34 6.47
CA PRO A 210 5.15 -8.44 6.03
C PRO A 210 5.63 -7.43 4.97
N ILE A 211 4.78 -7.17 3.98
CA ILE A 211 5.06 -6.25 2.87
C ILE A 211 4.18 -5.01 2.97
N LEU A 212 4.80 -3.83 3.00
CA LEU A 212 4.11 -2.55 2.86
C LEU A 212 4.16 -2.10 1.40
N LEU A 213 3.04 -2.18 0.68
CA LEU A 213 2.95 -1.84 -0.74
C LEU A 213 2.40 -0.42 -0.92
N LYS A 214 3.26 0.53 -1.33
CA LYS A 214 2.83 1.90 -1.64
C LYS A 214 2.14 1.99 -2.99
N ARG A 215 1.01 2.71 -3.05
CA ARG A 215 0.31 3.00 -4.31
C ARG A 215 1.22 3.78 -5.26
N GLY A 216 1.22 3.36 -6.53
CA GLY A 216 1.92 4.03 -7.61
C GLY A 216 1.31 5.40 -7.89
N MET A 217 2.16 6.36 -8.30
CA MET A 217 1.74 7.76 -8.44
C MET A 217 0.64 8.01 -9.48
N ALA A 218 0.39 7.08 -10.40
CA ALA A 218 -0.67 7.17 -11.40
C ALA A 218 -1.53 5.89 -11.42
N ALA A 219 -1.41 5.06 -10.39
CA ALA A 219 -2.11 3.78 -10.33
C ALA A 219 -3.59 3.98 -9.96
N THR A 220 -4.47 3.27 -10.64
CA THR A 220 -5.86 3.09 -10.18
C THR A 220 -5.89 2.21 -8.93
N ILE A 221 -7.05 2.11 -8.27
CA ILE A 221 -7.25 1.17 -7.15
C ILE A 221 -7.12 -0.27 -7.66
N GLU A 222 -7.63 -0.58 -8.84
CA GLU A 222 -7.50 -1.91 -9.46
C GLU A 222 -6.04 -2.27 -9.72
N ASP A 223 -5.25 -1.37 -10.32
CA ASP A 223 -3.80 -1.61 -10.55
C ASP A 223 -3.07 -1.95 -9.24
N TRP A 224 -3.46 -1.28 -8.16
CA TRP A 224 -2.84 -1.43 -6.86
C TRP A 224 -3.25 -2.73 -6.16
N LEU A 225 -4.52 -3.11 -6.23
CA LEU A 225 -5.01 -4.39 -5.72
C LEU A 225 -4.46 -5.57 -6.55
N MET A 226 -4.29 -5.41 -7.86
CA MET A 226 -3.59 -6.40 -8.69
C MET A 226 -2.11 -6.52 -8.31
N ALA A 227 -1.43 -5.42 -7.99
CA ALA A 227 -0.06 -5.50 -7.47
C ALA A 227 0.02 -6.24 -6.12
N ALA A 228 -0.96 -6.04 -5.23
CA ALA A 228 -1.07 -6.84 -4.00
C ALA A 228 -1.37 -8.33 -4.31
N GLU A 229 -2.23 -8.61 -5.29
CA GLU A 229 -2.55 -9.96 -5.76
C GLU A 229 -1.29 -10.72 -6.18
N TYR A 230 -0.30 -10.08 -6.82
CA TYR A 230 0.98 -10.73 -7.15
C TYR A 230 1.75 -11.22 -5.91
N ILE A 231 1.73 -10.45 -4.83
CA ILE A 231 2.39 -10.81 -3.56
C ILE A 231 1.63 -11.96 -2.90
N LEU A 232 0.30 -11.84 -2.80
CA LEU A 232 -0.58 -12.88 -2.23
C LEU A 232 -0.54 -14.18 -3.04
N ALA A 233 -0.44 -14.08 -4.37
CA ALA A 233 -0.32 -15.21 -5.28
C ALA A 233 0.98 -15.99 -5.08
N ALA A 234 2.08 -15.29 -4.75
CA ALA A 234 3.38 -15.87 -4.48
C ALA A 234 3.45 -16.60 -3.12
N GLY A 235 2.50 -16.37 -2.22
CA GLY A 235 2.31 -17.15 -0.99
C GLY A 235 2.28 -16.35 0.30
N ASN A 236 2.67 -15.07 0.28
CA ASN A 236 2.71 -14.23 1.48
C ASN A 236 1.37 -13.51 1.71
N PRO A 237 0.62 -13.83 2.78
CA PRO A 237 -0.66 -13.21 3.09
C PRO A 237 -0.54 -11.84 3.78
N ASN A 238 0.67 -11.45 4.20
CA ASN A 238 0.91 -10.32 5.08
C ASN A 238 1.19 -9.04 4.28
N VAL A 239 0.16 -8.49 3.63
CA VAL A 239 0.27 -7.27 2.80
C VAL A 239 -0.45 -6.11 3.46
N ILE A 240 0.22 -4.96 3.56
CA ILE A 240 -0.34 -3.69 4.03
C ILE A 240 -0.33 -2.70 2.85
N LEU A 241 -1.48 -2.13 2.52
CA LEU A 241 -1.61 -1.14 1.46
C LEU A 241 -1.27 0.25 2.03
N CYS A 242 -0.34 0.99 1.43
CA CYS A 242 -0.07 2.39 1.76
C CYS A 242 -0.47 3.41 0.66
N GLU A 243 -1.51 4.21 0.91
CA GLU A 243 -1.92 5.33 0.05
C GLU A 243 -1.03 6.55 0.35
N ARG A 244 -0.49 7.17 -0.70
CA ARG A 244 0.61 8.16 -0.61
C ARG A 244 0.49 9.30 -1.62
N GLY A 245 -0.70 9.49 -2.14
CA GLY A 245 -1.10 10.48 -3.13
C GLY A 245 -0.84 10.07 -4.57
N ILE A 246 -1.77 10.47 -5.42
CA ILE A 246 -1.73 10.33 -6.88
C ILE A 246 -1.35 11.65 -7.54
N ARG A 247 -0.76 11.55 -8.73
CA ARG A 247 -0.45 12.68 -9.59
C ARG A 247 -1.73 13.17 -10.23
N THR A 248 -1.99 14.46 -10.06
CA THR A 248 -3.06 15.18 -10.74
C THR A 248 -2.45 16.33 -11.54
N PHE A 249 -3.29 17.23 -12.06
CA PHE A 249 -2.87 18.39 -12.83
C PHE A 249 -2.24 19.49 -11.96
N ASP A 250 -2.55 19.54 -10.66
CA ASP A 250 -2.05 20.57 -9.75
C ASP A 250 -0.81 20.09 -8.99
N ARG A 251 0.26 20.88 -9.06
CA ARG A 251 1.53 20.68 -8.34
C ARG A 251 1.98 21.93 -7.58
N GLN A 252 1.19 23.00 -7.62
CA GLN A 252 1.55 24.28 -7.01
C GLN A 252 1.42 24.20 -5.49
N TYR A 253 0.29 23.66 -5.02
CA TYR A 253 -0.05 23.64 -3.60
C TYR A 253 0.38 22.35 -2.90
N ALA A 254 0.27 21.19 -3.55
CA ALA A 254 0.73 19.92 -2.99
C ALA A 254 1.54 19.12 -4.02
N ARG A 255 2.43 18.23 -3.55
CA ARG A 255 3.26 17.39 -4.44
C ARG A 255 2.44 16.34 -5.16
N ASN A 256 1.46 15.74 -4.46
CA ASN A 256 0.46 14.83 -4.98
C ASN A 256 -0.90 15.20 -4.37
N THR A 257 -1.99 14.72 -4.95
CA THR A 257 -3.30 14.75 -4.32
C THR A 257 -3.44 13.49 -3.46
N LEU A 258 -3.48 13.65 -2.14
CA LEU A 258 -3.68 12.52 -1.24
C LEU A 258 -5.15 12.06 -1.31
N ASP A 259 -5.37 10.87 -1.84
CA ASP A 259 -6.68 10.34 -2.14
C ASP A 259 -7.28 9.62 -0.91
N LEU A 260 -7.84 10.38 0.03
CA LEU A 260 -8.51 9.79 1.20
C LEU A 260 -9.80 9.05 0.82
N SER A 261 -10.37 9.31 -0.37
CA SER A 261 -11.54 8.57 -0.86
C SER A 261 -11.22 7.10 -1.16
N ALA A 262 -9.93 6.77 -1.37
CA ALA A 262 -9.49 5.39 -1.49
C ALA A 262 -9.80 4.56 -0.25
N ILE A 263 -9.83 5.14 0.96
CA ILE A 263 -10.09 4.39 2.20
C ILE A 263 -11.47 3.71 2.18
N PRO A 264 -12.61 4.45 2.07
CA PRO A 264 -13.91 3.81 2.04
C PRO A 264 -14.10 2.89 0.82
N VAL A 265 -13.48 3.18 -0.32
CA VAL A 265 -13.52 2.28 -1.49
C VAL A 265 -12.82 0.97 -1.18
N LEU A 266 -11.58 1.00 -0.69
CA LEU A 266 -10.81 -0.18 -0.32
C LEU A 266 -11.52 -1.01 0.75
N ARG A 267 -12.17 -0.38 1.74
CA ARG A 267 -12.97 -1.10 2.73
C ARG A 267 -14.07 -1.96 2.11
N THR A 268 -14.62 -1.58 0.96
CA THR A 268 -15.60 -2.42 0.25
C THR A 268 -14.96 -3.50 -0.62
N LEU A 269 -13.72 -3.29 -1.09
CA LEU A 269 -13.08 -4.13 -2.10
C LEU A 269 -12.12 -5.15 -1.52
N THR A 270 -11.36 -4.83 -0.47
CA THR A 270 -10.26 -5.65 0.05
C THR A 270 -10.37 -5.85 1.56
N HIS A 271 -9.82 -6.97 2.04
CA HIS A 271 -9.62 -7.24 3.46
C HIS A 271 -8.30 -6.68 4.01
N LEU A 272 -7.38 -6.23 3.15
CA LEU A 272 -6.02 -5.85 3.53
C LEU A 272 -5.99 -4.56 4.38
N PRO A 273 -5.07 -4.45 5.36
CA PRO A 273 -4.91 -3.22 6.13
C PRO A 273 -4.49 -2.03 5.27
N ILE A 274 -4.95 -0.83 5.66
CA ILE A 274 -4.76 0.42 4.93
C ILE A 274 -3.94 1.40 5.76
N MET A 275 -2.73 1.72 5.32
CA MET A 275 -1.86 2.77 5.84
C MET A 275 -1.98 4.06 4.99
N ILE A 276 -1.87 5.23 5.60
CA ILE A 276 -1.73 6.51 4.89
C ILE A 276 -0.36 7.15 5.14
N ASP A 277 0.27 7.65 4.08
CA ASP A 277 1.50 8.45 4.11
C ASP A 277 1.19 9.93 3.78
N PRO A 278 0.83 10.75 4.79
CA PRO A 278 0.49 12.16 4.58
C PRO A 278 1.71 13.03 4.25
N SER A 279 2.91 12.63 4.70
CA SER A 279 4.16 13.32 4.36
C SER A 279 4.42 13.25 2.87
N HIS A 280 4.37 12.05 2.29
CA HIS A 280 4.60 11.93 0.85
C HIS A 280 3.40 12.35 0.00
N GLY A 281 2.19 12.11 0.49
CA GLY A 281 0.94 12.54 -0.12
C GLY A 281 0.94 14.02 -0.41
N THR A 282 1.22 14.85 0.60
CA THR A 282 1.18 16.31 0.45
C THR A 282 2.51 16.89 -0.01
N GLY A 283 3.63 16.33 0.44
CA GLY A 283 4.96 16.90 0.23
C GLY A 283 5.21 18.20 1.02
N ARG A 284 4.41 18.51 2.05
CA ARG A 284 4.56 19.72 2.87
C ARG A 284 4.26 19.42 4.34
N ALA A 285 5.21 19.74 5.21
CA ALA A 285 5.12 19.47 6.65
C ALA A 285 3.87 20.11 7.29
N GLU A 286 3.51 21.33 6.87
CA GLU A 286 2.35 22.08 7.36
C GLU A 286 0.99 21.40 7.10
N TYR A 287 0.90 20.51 6.10
CA TYR A 287 -0.34 19.78 5.79
C TYR A 287 -0.40 18.41 6.45
N VAL A 288 0.73 17.89 6.95
CA VAL A 288 0.81 16.56 7.55
C VAL A 288 -0.17 16.39 8.72
N PRO A 289 -0.28 17.32 9.69
CA PRO A 289 -1.20 17.16 10.82
C PRO A 289 -2.67 17.01 10.39
N ALA A 290 -3.15 17.92 9.53
CA ALA A 290 -4.52 17.91 9.05
C ALA A 290 -4.85 16.61 8.29
N MET A 291 -3.96 16.20 7.39
CA MET A 291 -4.17 14.99 6.60
C MET A 291 -4.05 13.71 7.42
N ALA A 292 -3.19 13.67 8.44
CA ALA A 292 -3.08 12.54 9.36
C ALA A 292 -4.36 12.37 10.20
N MET A 293 -4.89 13.46 10.76
CA MET A 293 -6.17 13.44 11.49
C MET A 293 -7.34 13.03 10.58
N ALA A 294 -7.41 13.58 9.37
CA ALA A 294 -8.44 13.23 8.39
C ALA A 294 -8.36 11.74 7.99
N SER A 295 -7.16 11.17 7.90
CA SER A 295 -6.95 9.75 7.61
C SER A 295 -7.49 8.84 8.71
N ILE A 296 -7.29 9.20 9.98
CA ILE A 296 -7.88 8.49 11.12
C ILE A 296 -9.41 8.59 11.08
N ALA A 297 -9.95 9.79 10.88
CA ALA A 297 -11.40 10.00 10.78
C ALA A 297 -12.03 9.22 9.62
N ALA A 298 -11.30 9.06 8.51
CA ALA A 298 -11.73 8.26 7.36
C ALA A 298 -11.61 6.74 7.58
N GLY A 299 -10.96 6.30 8.67
CA GLY A 299 -10.86 4.88 9.05
C GLY A 299 -9.62 4.15 8.55
N THR A 300 -8.45 4.81 8.49
CA THR A 300 -7.17 4.11 8.24
C THR A 300 -6.80 3.14 9.38
N ASP A 301 -5.85 2.24 9.12
CA ASP A 301 -5.26 1.32 10.11
C ASP A 301 -3.92 1.79 10.65
N SER A 302 -3.22 2.62 9.89
CA SER A 302 -1.90 3.09 10.27
C SER A 302 -1.48 4.36 9.55
N LEU A 303 -0.51 5.07 10.12
CA LEU A 303 0.06 6.28 9.56
C LEU A 303 1.57 6.12 9.39
N MET A 304 2.11 6.60 8.28
CA MET A 304 3.55 6.73 8.07
C MET A 304 3.95 8.19 7.90
N ILE A 305 4.72 8.71 8.85
CA ILE A 305 5.04 10.14 8.95
C ILE A 305 6.55 10.35 8.93
N GLU A 306 7.01 11.32 8.13
CA GLU A 306 8.42 11.71 8.14
C GLU A 306 8.73 12.66 9.28
N VAL A 307 9.75 12.31 10.06
CA VAL A 307 10.25 13.10 11.20
C VAL A 307 11.77 13.18 11.07
N HIS A 308 12.31 14.39 11.15
CA HIS A 308 13.75 14.64 11.10
C HIS A 308 14.14 15.66 12.18
N PRO A 309 15.25 15.49 12.92
CA PRO A 309 15.62 16.40 14.00
C PRO A 309 16.00 17.78 13.48
N ASN A 310 16.49 17.86 12.23
CA ASN A 310 16.77 19.14 11.57
C ASN A 310 16.31 19.14 10.09
N PRO A 311 15.01 19.30 9.80
CA PRO A 311 14.48 19.17 8.45
C PRO A 311 15.14 20.12 7.44
N LYS A 312 15.61 21.30 7.89
CA LYS A 312 16.28 22.31 7.06
C LYS A 312 17.62 21.82 6.48
N LYS A 313 18.26 20.84 7.12
CA LYS A 313 19.55 20.27 6.72
C LYS A 313 19.47 18.81 6.24
N ALA A 314 18.26 18.25 6.14
CA ALA A 314 18.08 16.88 5.71
C ALA A 314 18.62 16.65 4.28
N LEU A 315 19.28 15.52 4.05
CA LEU A 315 19.83 15.12 2.75
C LEU A 315 18.74 14.77 1.73
N SER A 316 17.52 14.56 2.21
CA SER A 316 16.33 14.31 1.39
C SER A 316 15.08 14.76 2.11
N ASP A 317 14.10 15.28 1.35
CA ASP A 317 12.71 15.38 1.80
C ASP A 317 12.50 16.17 3.11
N GLY A 318 13.40 17.12 3.37
CA GLY A 318 13.30 18.09 4.46
C GLY A 318 11.97 18.87 4.49
N PRO A 319 11.44 19.40 3.38
CA PRO A 319 10.22 20.22 3.37
C PRO A 319 8.95 19.53 3.89
N GLN A 320 8.88 18.20 3.83
CA GLN A 320 7.74 17.41 4.32
C GLN A 320 7.98 16.72 5.66
N SER A 321 9.20 16.79 6.18
CA SER A 321 9.57 16.17 7.45
C SER A 321 9.16 17.08 8.61
N LEU A 322 8.41 16.53 9.57
CA LEU A 322 8.14 17.21 10.83
C LEU A 322 9.40 17.29 11.70
N THR A 323 9.47 18.28 12.57
CA THR A 323 10.41 18.25 13.70
C THR A 323 9.88 17.30 14.78
N PRO A 324 10.75 16.80 15.68
CA PRO A 324 10.32 16.00 16.82
C PRO A 324 9.21 16.66 17.65
N ASP A 325 9.33 17.95 17.96
CA ASP A 325 8.33 18.68 18.75
C ASP A 325 6.97 18.79 18.01
N ALA A 326 6.99 18.97 16.69
CA ALA A 326 5.77 18.99 15.88
C ALA A 326 5.13 17.60 15.80
N PHE A 327 5.93 16.54 15.81
CA PHE A 327 5.45 15.17 15.89
C PHE A 327 4.84 14.87 17.26
N ASP A 328 5.48 15.30 18.35
CA ASP A 328 4.96 15.17 19.72
C ASP A 328 3.57 15.82 19.86
N GLU A 329 3.40 17.02 19.27
CA GLU A 329 2.11 17.70 19.25
C GLU A 329 1.08 16.99 18.36
N LEU A 330 1.50 16.50 17.18
CA LEU A 330 0.64 15.72 16.30
C LEU A 330 0.10 14.47 17.02
N MET A 331 0.94 13.72 17.73
CA MET A 331 0.51 12.52 18.44
C MET A 331 -0.60 12.80 19.47
N LYS A 332 -0.57 13.95 20.14
CA LYS A 332 -1.66 14.38 21.03
C LYS A 332 -2.95 14.65 20.26
N GLN A 333 -2.86 15.32 19.11
CA GLN A 333 -4.01 15.60 18.24
C GLN A 333 -4.61 14.31 17.66
N LEU A 334 -3.78 13.37 17.22
CA LEU A 334 -4.23 12.06 16.73
C LEU A 334 -4.97 11.28 17.83
N ALA A 335 -4.53 11.37 19.08
CA ALA A 335 -5.24 10.76 20.21
C ALA A 335 -6.64 11.35 20.40
N ILE A 336 -6.82 12.66 20.21
CA ILE A 336 -8.14 13.32 20.33
C ILE A 336 -9.11 12.78 19.27
N VAL A 337 -8.63 12.53 18.05
CA VAL A 337 -9.46 12.00 16.95
C VAL A 337 -9.66 10.49 17.06
N GLY A 338 -8.62 9.74 17.46
CA GLY A 338 -8.65 8.27 17.48
C GLY A 338 -9.40 7.67 18.68
N LYS A 339 -9.41 8.33 19.85
CA LYS A 339 -10.09 7.82 21.05
C LYS A 339 -11.61 7.66 20.86
N PRO A 340 -12.36 8.66 20.33
CA PRO A 340 -13.79 8.50 20.07
C PRO A 340 -14.13 7.37 19.09
N LEU A 341 -13.19 7.01 18.22
CA LEU A 341 -13.35 5.90 17.26
C LEU A 341 -13.05 4.53 17.88
N GLY A 342 -12.57 4.47 19.13
CA GLY A 342 -12.10 3.23 19.76
C GLY A 342 -10.81 2.68 19.13
N ARG A 343 -10.09 3.52 18.38
CA ARG A 343 -8.93 3.14 17.56
C ARG A 343 -7.62 3.67 18.14
N TRP A 344 -7.57 4.11 19.38
CA TRP A 344 -6.36 4.66 19.99
C TRP A 344 -6.08 4.01 21.34
N THR A 345 -4.86 3.55 21.54
CA THR A 345 -4.41 3.03 22.83
C THR A 345 -3.99 4.16 23.74
N GLU A 346 -4.43 4.11 24.99
CA GLU A 346 -3.85 4.95 26.03
C GLU A 346 -2.45 4.44 26.32
N GLN A 347 -1.44 5.29 26.11
CA GLN A 347 -0.10 4.99 26.58
C GLN A 347 -0.16 4.95 28.12
N ARG A 348 0.20 3.80 28.70
CA ARG A 348 0.61 3.78 30.10
C ARG A 348 1.85 4.67 30.18
N GLN A 349 1.75 5.79 30.89
CA GLN A 349 2.95 6.53 31.26
C GLN A 349 3.93 5.54 31.89
N PRO A 350 5.22 5.54 31.51
CA PRO A 350 6.20 4.80 32.27
C PRO A 350 6.11 5.33 33.70
N VAL A 351 5.75 4.44 34.63
CA VAL A 351 5.83 4.73 36.06
C VAL A 351 7.28 5.14 36.29
N GLY A 352 7.50 6.40 36.64
CA GLY A 352 8.83 6.94 36.87
C GLY A 352 9.58 6.02 37.84
N VAL A 353 10.78 5.61 37.44
CA VAL A 353 11.78 5.03 38.34
C VAL A 353 12.86 6.08 38.53
#